data_AF-A0A3P7M0P5-F1
#
_entry.id   AF-A0A3P7M0P5-F1
#
_cell.length_a   1.000
_cell.length_b   1.000
_cell.length_c   1.000
_cell.angle_alpha   90.00
_cell.angle_beta   90.00
_cell.angle_gamma   90.00
#
_symmetry.space_group_name_H-M   'P 1'
#
loop_
_entity.id
_entity.type
_entity.pdbx_description
1 polymer ?
#
loop_
_entity_poly.entity_id
_entity_poly.type
_entity_poly.pdbx_seq_one_letter_code
_entity_poly.pdbx_strand_id
1 'polypeptide(L)'
;LLDWSKALALAEQLAPNEIPYISREYAQQLEFMGDYPGALAHYENGIIEDYEEETEQLARDLHGRVVKRDCALILEQIKQYGEAADLYELGQFYDRAAAVCLKAKAWGKVGELLPKVRSPKIHAQYGKVMEAEKRYKEAAVVSSR
;
A
#
# COMPACT_ATOMS: atom_id res chain seq x y z
N LEU A 1 12.39 -26.53 34.91
CA LEU A 1 13.08 -25.49 34.13
C LEU A 1 13.09 -25.96 32.69
N LEU A 2 12.29 -25.33 31.83
CA LEU A 2 12.24 -25.65 30.39
C LEU A 2 13.51 -25.09 29.75
N ASP A 3 14.39 -25.98 29.27
CA ASP A 3 15.65 -25.61 28.61
C ASP A 3 15.37 -25.19 27.15
N TRP A 4 14.94 -23.94 26.97
CA TRP A 4 14.62 -23.36 25.65
C TRP A 4 15.81 -23.33 24.68
N SER A 5 17.05 -23.34 25.20
CA SER A 5 18.28 -23.49 24.41
C SER A 5 18.35 -24.83 23.67
N LYS A 6 17.85 -25.92 24.27
CA LYS A 6 17.77 -27.22 23.61
C LYS A 6 16.64 -27.24 22.57
N ALA A 7 15.53 -26.54 22.84
CA ALA A 7 14.42 -26.45 21.90
C ALA A 7 14.81 -25.67 20.63
N LEU A 8 15.56 -24.58 20.77
CA LEU A 8 16.06 -23.78 19.65
C LEU A 8 17.09 -24.54 18.81
N ALA A 9 18.07 -25.19 19.45
CA ALA A 9 19.05 -26.00 18.73
C ALA A 9 18.42 -27.18 17.97
N LEU A 10 17.33 -27.74 18.52
CA LEU A 10 16.58 -28.82 17.87
C LEU A 10 15.72 -28.29 16.71
N ALA A 11 15.07 -27.13 16.89
CA ALA A 11 14.29 -26.47 15.85
C ALA A 11 15.17 -26.03 14.66
N GLU A 12 16.40 -25.59 14.92
CA GLU A 12 17.37 -25.27 13.88
C GLU A 12 17.73 -26.49 13.01
N GLN A 13 17.80 -27.69 13.61
CA GLN A 13 18.12 -28.91 12.87
C GLN A 13 16.92 -29.56 12.18
N LEU A 14 15.70 -29.39 12.69
CA LEU A 14 14.52 -30.15 12.25
C LEU A 14 13.44 -29.30 11.58
N ALA A 15 13.27 -28.04 11.96
CA ALA A 15 12.17 -27.19 11.51
C ALA A 15 12.52 -25.68 11.61
N PRO A 16 13.36 -25.16 10.70
CA PRO A 16 13.82 -23.77 10.74
C PRO A 16 12.70 -22.74 10.58
N ASN A 17 11.55 -23.13 10.05
CA ASN A 17 10.35 -22.31 9.90
C ASN A 17 9.57 -22.08 11.21
N GLU A 18 9.81 -22.89 12.25
CA GLU A 18 9.16 -22.73 13.56
C GLU A 18 10.00 -21.90 14.54
N ILE A 19 11.26 -21.61 14.20
CA ILE A 19 12.16 -20.75 14.97
C ILE A 19 11.53 -19.39 15.29
N PRO A 20 10.84 -18.69 14.36
CA PRO A 20 10.23 -17.40 14.68
C PRO A 20 9.12 -17.50 15.74
N TYR A 21 8.37 -18.59 15.74
CA TYR A 21 7.31 -18.81 16.72
C TYR A 21 7.89 -19.16 18.09
N ILE A 22 8.88 -20.05 18.14
CA ILE A 22 9.56 -20.43 19.39
C ILE A 22 10.30 -19.22 19.99
N SER A 23 10.95 -18.42 19.16
CA SER A 23 11.63 -17.19 19.57
C SER A 23 10.65 -16.16 20.17
N ARG A 24 9.47 -16.01 19.55
CA ARG A 24 8.42 -15.10 20.05
C ARG A 24 7.88 -15.52 21.41
N GLU A 25 7.56 -16.80 21.59
CA GLU A 25 7.04 -17.32 22.86
C GLU A 25 8.12 -17.25 23.96
N TYR A 26 9.39 -17.50 23.61
CA TYR A 26 10.52 -17.36 24.52
C TYR A 26 10.75 -15.91 24.96
N ALA A 27 10.67 -14.96 24.03
CA ALA A 27 10.77 -13.53 24.33
C ALA A 27 9.67 -13.07 25.29
N GLN A 28 8.43 -13.52 25.07
CA GLN A 28 7.30 -13.19 25.93
C GLN A 28 7.43 -13.78 27.35
N GLN A 29 8.07 -14.94 27.49
CA GLN A 29 8.34 -15.56 28.78
C GLN A 29 9.52 -14.90 29.53
N LEU A 30 10.52 -14.42 28.80
CA LEU A 30 11.65 -13.65 29.33
C LEU A 30 11.23 -12.27 29.84
N GLU A 31 10.33 -11.59 29.12
CA GLU A 31 9.72 -10.32 29.58
C GLU A 31 9.01 -10.49 30.92
N PHE A 32 8.37 -11.64 31.13
CA PHE A 32 7.71 -11.97 32.40
C PHE A 32 8.70 -12.28 33.53
N MET A 33 9.93 -12.71 33.21
CA MET A 33 10.97 -13.04 34.19
C MET A 33 12.00 -11.92 34.43
N GLY A 34 11.92 -10.81 33.69
CA GLY A 34 12.68 -9.58 33.96
C GLY A 34 14.17 -9.61 33.61
N ASP A 35 14.62 -10.57 32.79
CA ASP A 35 16.04 -10.72 32.40
C ASP A 35 16.29 -10.16 30.99
N TYR A 36 16.33 -8.83 30.91
CA TYR A 36 16.50 -8.02 29.70
C TYR A 36 17.84 -8.17 28.93
N PRO A 37 19.01 -8.49 29.55
CA PRO A 37 20.28 -8.56 28.82
C PRO A 37 20.37 -9.72 27.83
N GLY A 38 19.77 -10.87 28.15
CA GLY A 38 19.77 -12.05 27.28
C GLY A 38 18.84 -11.90 26.07
N ALA A 39 17.72 -11.20 26.23
CA ALA A 39 16.79 -10.88 25.14
C ALA A 39 17.41 -9.91 24.11
N LEU A 40 18.22 -8.96 24.59
CA LEU A 40 18.90 -7.98 23.72
C LEU A 40 19.90 -8.65 22.77
N ALA A 41 20.73 -9.58 23.29
CA ALA A 41 21.76 -10.25 22.51
C ALA A 41 21.21 -11.15 21.39
N HIS A 42 20.00 -11.70 21.56
CA HIS A 42 19.31 -12.47 20.53
C HIS A 42 18.56 -11.59 19.52
N TYR A 43 18.08 -10.42 19.93
CA TYR A 43 17.53 -9.40 19.02
C TYR A 43 18.60 -8.80 18.10
N GLU A 44 19.80 -8.54 18.64
CA GLU A 44 20.87 -7.85 17.91
C GLU A 44 21.52 -8.68 16.79
N ASN A 45 21.52 -10.01 16.88
CA ASN A 45 22.17 -10.87 15.88
C ASN A 45 21.23 -11.62 14.94
N GLY A 46 19.90 -11.59 15.16
CA GLY A 46 19.00 -12.56 14.54
C GLY A 46 17.94 -12.03 13.56
N ILE A 47 17.60 -10.74 13.55
CA ILE A 47 16.34 -10.27 12.92
C ILE A 47 16.47 -9.05 12.00
N ILE A 48 17.61 -8.37 11.91
CA ILE A 48 17.64 -7.05 11.24
C ILE A 48 18.84 -6.88 10.30
N GLU A 49 18.97 -7.73 9.29
CA GLU A 49 19.67 -7.31 8.06
C GLU A 49 18.80 -7.56 6.83
N ASP A 50 18.04 -8.65 6.77
CA ASP A 50 17.21 -8.94 5.59
C ASP A 50 15.80 -8.32 5.59
N TYR A 51 15.28 -7.83 6.73
CA TYR A 51 13.91 -7.27 6.80
C TYR A 51 13.85 -5.74 6.88
N GLU A 52 14.91 -5.03 7.26
CA GLU A 52 14.88 -3.57 7.35
C GLU A 52 15.16 -2.87 6.01
N GLU A 53 16.05 -3.39 5.15
CA GLU A 53 16.32 -2.71 3.87
C GLU A 53 15.13 -2.73 2.90
N GLU A 54 14.42 -3.86 2.79
CA GLU A 54 13.21 -3.94 1.96
C GLU A 54 12.03 -3.15 2.57
N THR A 55 11.89 -3.14 3.91
CA THR A 55 10.78 -2.42 4.55
C THR A 55 11.02 -0.92 4.63
N GLU A 56 12.25 -0.44 4.75
CA GLU A 56 12.54 0.99 4.72
C GLU A 56 12.36 1.60 3.32
N GLN A 57 12.80 0.92 2.27
CA GLN A 57 12.59 1.39 0.90
C GLN A 57 11.10 1.37 0.55
N LEU A 58 10.40 0.28 0.89
CA LEU A 58 8.96 0.18 0.72
C LEU A 58 8.22 1.24 1.57
N ALA A 59 8.67 1.50 2.79
CA ALA A 59 8.08 2.52 3.66
C ALA A 59 8.36 3.94 3.15
N ARG A 60 9.55 4.25 2.63
CA ARG A 60 9.85 5.53 1.97
C ARG A 60 8.98 5.73 0.72
N ASP A 61 8.84 4.68 -0.09
CA ASP A 61 8.00 4.71 -1.28
C ASP A 61 6.51 4.84 -0.93
N LEU A 62 6.05 4.12 0.10
CA LEU A 62 4.68 4.21 0.61
C LEU A 62 4.43 5.60 1.21
N HIS A 63 5.39 6.14 1.97
CA HIS A 63 5.32 7.48 2.54
C HIS A 63 5.25 8.53 1.44
N GLY A 64 6.10 8.44 0.41
CA GLY A 64 6.04 9.30 -0.77
C GLY A 64 4.72 9.17 -1.52
N ARG A 65 4.15 7.96 -1.60
CA ARG A 65 2.85 7.72 -2.23
C ARG A 65 1.70 8.35 -1.42
N VAL A 66 1.72 8.20 -0.09
CA VAL A 66 0.70 8.78 0.81
C VAL A 66 0.79 10.31 0.80
N VAL A 67 1.98 10.89 0.84
CA VAL A 67 2.16 12.35 0.76
C VAL A 67 1.61 12.90 -0.56
N LYS A 68 1.87 12.23 -1.70
CA LYS A 68 1.29 12.63 -2.99
C LYS A 68 -0.24 12.61 -2.98
N ARG A 69 -0.84 11.59 -2.34
CA ARG A 69 -2.30 11.48 -2.17
C ARG A 69 -2.85 12.63 -1.33
N ASP A 70 -2.20 12.95 -0.21
CA ASP A 70 -2.68 13.96 0.72
C ASP A 70 -2.50 15.38 0.14
N CYS A 71 -1.41 15.64 -0.58
CA CYS A 71 -1.26 16.85 -1.39
C CYS A 71 -2.36 16.97 -2.45
N ALA A 72 -2.65 15.90 -3.19
CA ALA A 72 -3.71 15.90 -4.21
C ALA A 72 -5.11 16.17 -3.60
N LEU A 73 -5.37 15.69 -2.38
CA LEU A 73 -6.61 15.98 -1.65
C LEU A 73 -6.77 17.47 -1.32
N ILE A 74 -5.70 18.13 -0.89
CA ILE A 74 -5.69 19.56 -0.62
C ILE A 74 -5.94 20.32 -1.94
N LEU A 75 -5.28 19.90 -3.02
CA LEU A 75 -5.47 20.47 -4.36
C LEU A 75 -6.93 20.32 -4.86
N GLU A 76 -7.58 19.18 -4.58
CA GLU A 76 -9.02 19.00 -4.85
C GLU A 76 -9.88 20.02 -4.09
N GLN A 77 -9.58 20.30 -2.81
CA GLN A 77 -10.35 21.25 -2.00
C GLN A 77 -10.22 22.69 -2.52
N ILE A 78 -9.04 23.07 -3.01
CA ILE A 78 -8.82 24.38 -3.63
C ILE A 78 -9.28 24.43 -5.10
N LYS A 79 -9.95 23.37 -5.60
CA LYS A 79 -10.48 23.22 -6.97
C LYS A 79 -9.41 23.20 -8.07
N GLN A 80 -8.15 22.95 -7.72
CA GLN A 80 -7.06 22.72 -8.68
C GLN A 80 -7.04 21.26 -9.12
N TYR A 81 -8.05 20.89 -9.92
CA TYR A 81 -8.24 19.50 -10.33
C TYR A 81 -7.17 18.99 -11.31
N GLY A 82 -6.51 19.89 -12.06
CA GLY A 82 -5.44 19.53 -13.00
C GLY A 82 -4.21 18.99 -12.27
N GLU A 83 -3.63 19.81 -11.38
CA GLU A 83 -2.47 19.41 -10.57
C GLU A 83 -2.79 18.23 -9.63
N ALA A 84 -4.02 18.18 -9.09
CA ALA A 84 -4.47 17.05 -8.28
C ALA A 84 -4.43 15.72 -9.07
N ALA A 85 -4.88 15.72 -10.33
CA ALA A 85 -4.85 14.53 -11.18
C ALA A 85 -3.41 14.06 -11.46
N ASP A 86 -2.50 14.98 -11.77
CA ASP A 86 -1.09 14.66 -12.03
C ASP A 86 -0.40 14.05 -10.80
N LEU A 87 -0.69 14.57 -9.61
CA LEU A 87 -0.19 14.00 -8.35
C LEU A 87 -0.75 12.60 -8.07
N TYR A 88 -2.04 12.36 -8.35
CA TYR A 88 -2.61 11.02 -8.23
C TYR A 88 -2.01 10.04 -9.23
N GLU A 89 -1.74 10.46 -10.46
CA GLU A 89 -1.04 9.64 -11.46
C GLU A 89 0.38 9.32 -11.02
N LEU A 90 1.12 10.30 -10.50
CA LEU A 90 2.47 10.12 -9.95
C LEU A 90 2.48 9.20 -8.72
N GLY A 91 1.36 9.16 -7.98
CA GLY A 91 1.11 8.23 -6.88
C GLY A 91 0.56 6.86 -7.33
N GLN A 92 0.38 6.64 -8.64
CA GLN A 92 -0.25 5.45 -9.23
C GLN A 92 -1.69 5.19 -8.73
N PHE A 93 -2.38 6.22 -8.26
CA PHE A 93 -3.78 6.17 -7.83
C PHE A 93 -4.72 6.51 -8.99
N TYR A 94 -4.72 5.68 -10.03
CA TYR A 94 -5.48 5.93 -11.26
C TYR A 94 -7.00 6.06 -11.04
N ASP A 95 -7.57 5.29 -10.12
CA ASP A 95 -9.00 5.38 -9.79
C ASP A 95 -9.38 6.78 -9.25
N ARG A 96 -8.51 7.37 -8.42
CA ARG A 96 -8.72 8.71 -7.83
C ARG A 96 -8.41 9.80 -8.85
N ALA A 97 -7.36 9.63 -9.66
CA ALA A 97 -7.05 10.52 -10.78
C ALA A 97 -8.23 10.62 -11.76
N ALA A 98 -8.82 9.49 -12.16
CA ALA A 98 -9.99 9.47 -13.03
C ALA A 98 -11.20 10.15 -12.39
N ALA A 99 -11.46 9.92 -11.10
CA ALA A 99 -12.53 10.59 -10.36
C ALA A 99 -12.37 12.12 -10.31
N VAL A 100 -11.14 12.60 -10.16
CA VAL A 100 -10.82 14.05 -10.18
C VAL A 100 -10.95 14.62 -11.59
N CYS A 101 -10.42 13.94 -12.61
CA CYS A 101 -10.55 14.36 -14.00
C CYS A 101 -12.01 14.44 -14.45
N LEU A 102 -12.89 13.55 -13.93
CA LEU A 102 -14.34 13.64 -14.11
C LEU A 102 -14.91 14.95 -13.54
N LYS A 103 -14.54 15.32 -12.30
CA LYS A 103 -14.94 16.60 -11.70
C LYS A 103 -14.37 17.81 -12.45
N ALA A 104 -13.16 17.68 -12.99
CA ALA A 104 -12.47 18.70 -13.78
C ALA A 104 -13.07 18.90 -15.18
N LYS A 105 -14.03 18.05 -15.60
CA LYS A 105 -14.53 17.96 -16.98
C LYS A 105 -13.42 17.65 -18.01
N ALA A 106 -12.34 17.02 -17.57
CA ALA A 106 -11.19 16.65 -18.39
C ALA A 106 -11.42 15.28 -19.06
N TRP A 107 -12.47 15.18 -19.86
CA TRP A 107 -12.99 13.90 -20.40
C TRP A 107 -11.96 13.10 -21.20
N GLY A 108 -11.15 13.79 -22.02
CA GLY A 108 -10.09 13.13 -22.82
C GLY A 108 -9.07 12.42 -21.92
N LYS A 109 -8.63 13.08 -20.85
CA LYS A 109 -7.69 12.53 -19.89
C LYS A 109 -8.30 11.37 -19.10
N VAL A 110 -9.60 11.42 -18.75
CA VAL A 110 -10.29 10.27 -18.14
C VAL A 110 -10.28 9.07 -19.10
N GLY A 111 -10.56 9.28 -20.39
CA GLY A 111 -10.52 8.24 -21.42
C GLY A 111 -9.17 7.52 -21.49
N GLU A 112 -8.06 8.25 -21.40
CA GLU A 112 -6.70 7.71 -21.39
C GLU A 112 -6.36 6.97 -20.10
N LEU A 113 -6.94 7.38 -18.97
CA LEU A 113 -6.73 6.76 -17.66
C LEU A 113 -7.60 5.53 -17.43
N LEU A 114 -8.78 5.43 -18.06
CA LEU A 114 -9.72 4.32 -17.88
C LEU A 114 -9.11 2.92 -18.10
N PRO A 115 -8.25 2.68 -19.10
CA PRO A 115 -7.56 1.39 -19.23
C PRO A 115 -6.70 0.99 -18.03
N LYS A 116 -6.24 1.97 -17.24
CA LYS A 116 -5.43 1.76 -16.02
C LYS A 116 -6.29 1.66 -14.76
N VAL A 117 -7.49 2.21 -14.79
CA VAL A 117 -8.48 2.13 -13.71
C VAL A 117 -8.98 0.70 -13.63
N ARG A 118 -8.90 0.09 -12.45
CA ARG A 118 -9.42 -1.27 -12.25
C ARG A 118 -10.82 -1.27 -11.67
N SER A 119 -11.24 -0.14 -11.11
CA SER A 119 -12.54 -0.01 -10.44
C SER A 119 -13.70 0.10 -11.45
N PRO A 120 -14.64 -0.85 -11.48
CA PRO A 120 -15.82 -0.78 -12.35
C PRO A 120 -16.75 0.38 -11.97
N LYS A 121 -16.69 0.84 -10.73
CA LYS A 121 -17.49 1.99 -10.26
C LYS A 121 -17.14 3.27 -11.01
N ILE A 122 -15.85 3.48 -11.30
CA ILE A 122 -15.37 4.65 -12.03
C ILE A 122 -15.81 4.60 -13.50
N HIS A 123 -15.79 3.42 -14.11
CA HIS A 123 -16.31 3.20 -15.47
C HIS A 123 -17.80 3.55 -15.56
N ALA A 124 -18.61 3.06 -14.60
CA ALA A 124 -20.03 3.38 -14.53
C ALA A 124 -20.29 4.88 -14.28
N GLN A 125 -19.49 5.52 -13.42
CA GLN A 125 -19.59 6.97 -13.20
C GLN A 125 -19.24 7.76 -14.45
N TYR A 126 -18.17 7.40 -15.17
CA TYR A 126 -17.81 8.02 -16.44
C TYR A 126 -18.92 7.89 -17.46
N GLY A 127 -19.49 6.69 -17.64
CA GLY A 127 -20.64 6.48 -18.53
C GLY A 127 -21.81 7.43 -18.24
N LYS A 128 -22.25 7.50 -16.97
CA LYS A 128 -23.34 8.39 -16.55
C LYS A 128 -23.04 9.87 -16.81
N VAL A 129 -21.81 10.30 -16.51
CA VAL A 129 -21.41 11.70 -16.71
C VAL A 129 -21.36 12.04 -18.21
N MET A 130 -20.88 11.11 -19.05
CA MET A 130 -20.83 11.29 -20.50
C MET A 130 -22.22 11.26 -21.15
N GLU A 131 -23.16 10.47 -20.63
CA GLU A 131 -24.58 10.51 -21.01
C GLU A 131 -25.19 11.88 -20.69
N ALA A 132 -24.94 12.42 -19.49
CA ALA A 132 -25.43 13.74 -19.08
C ALA A 132 -24.89 14.88 -19.97
N GLU A 133 -23.62 14.77 -20.39
CA GLU A 133 -22.97 15.72 -21.32
C GLU A 133 -23.35 15.47 -22.80
N LYS A 134 -24.26 14.52 -23.10
CA LYS A 134 -24.69 14.11 -24.45
C LYS A 134 -23.56 13.61 -25.35
N ARG A 135 -22.45 13.16 -24.77
CA ARG A 135 -21.26 12.64 -25.47
C ARG A 135 -21.32 11.13 -25.61
N TYR A 136 -22.39 10.64 -26.23
CA TYR A 136 -22.70 9.20 -26.34
C TYR A 136 -21.61 8.39 -27.06
N LYS A 137 -20.88 8.99 -27.99
CA LYS A 137 -19.83 8.30 -28.77
C LYS A 137 -18.66 7.84 -27.89
N GLU A 138 -18.27 8.65 -26.91
CA GLU A 138 -17.14 8.33 -26.01
C GLU A 138 -17.59 7.46 -24.82
N ALA A 139 -18.87 7.57 -24.41
CA ALA A 139 -19.46 6.67 -23.41
C ALA A 139 -19.51 5.21 -23.91
N ALA A 140 -19.84 5.00 -25.18
CA ALA A 140 -19.98 3.67 -25.77
C ALA A 140 -18.65 2.90 -25.87
N VAL A 141 -17.54 3.61 -26.11
CA VAL A 141 -16.18 3.02 -26.17
C VAL A 141 -15.77 2.41 -24.83
N VAL A 142 -16.31 2.92 -23.72
CA VAL A 142 -15.99 2.45 -22.37
C VAL A 142 -16.95 1.33 -21.91
N SER A 143 -18.22 1.36 -22.31
CA SER A 143 -19.21 0.30 -21.96
C SER A 143 -19.06 -1.01 -22.73
N SER A 144 -18.14 -1.09 -23.69
CA SER A 144 -17.95 -2.27 -24.57
C SER A 144 -16.86 -3.25 -24.08
N ARG A 145 -16.40 -3.13 -22.83
CA ARG A 145 -15.46 -4.04 -22.16
C ARG A 145 -15.93 -4.37 -20.75
#